data_AF-A0A3D0SWI1-F1
#
_entry.id   AF-A0A3D0SWI1-F1
#
_cell.length_a   1.000
_cell.length_b   1.000
_cell.length_c   1.000
_cell.angle_alpha   90.00
_cell.angle_beta   90.00
_cell.angle_gamma   90.00
#
_symmetry.space_group_name_H-M   'P 1'
#
loop_
_entity.id
_entity.type
_entity.pdbx_description
1 polymer ?
#
loop_
_entity_poly.entity_id
_entity_poly.type
_entity_poly.pdbx_seq_one_letter_code
_entity_poly.pdbx_strand_id
1 'polypeptide(L)'
;KVRSVAEFYSFLYTTPRGRYDILFSDNITDRMLGNRELLHYLCGRLKVSIGETRSDGLVTIGTTSCTGMCDQGPAALVNGYTLTRLNPSRLDGIANLIESRIPLAEWPRELFEVYSNLRRADILLGRHFADGSALRAVLKRGPEAIMEEMVKSGLRGQGGAGFGSAAKWISCR
;
A
#
# COMPACT_ATOMS: atom_id res chain seq x y z
N LYS A 1 4.51 3.53 28.57
CA LYS A 1 4.47 2.23 27.83
C LYS A 1 3.55 2.33 26.60
N VAL A 2 2.25 2.60 26.75
CA VAL A 2 1.31 2.74 25.59
C VAL A 2 1.76 3.80 24.56
N ARG A 3 2.15 4.99 25.01
CA ARG A 3 2.63 6.07 24.13
C ARG A 3 3.83 5.67 23.26
N SER A 4 4.79 4.95 23.82
CA SER A 4 5.99 4.49 23.08
C SER A 4 5.63 3.46 22.00
N VAL A 5 4.60 2.63 22.21
CA VAL A 5 4.10 1.73 21.17
C VAL A 5 3.40 2.52 20.07
N ALA A 6 2.62 3.54 20.42
CA ALA A 6 1.98 4.41 19.42
C ALA A 6 3.03 5.15 18.56
N GLU A 7 4.09 5.69 19.18
CA GLU A 7 5.16 6.41 18.48
C GLU A 7 6.03 5.51 17.57
N PHE A 8 5.99 4.19 17.75
CA PHE A 8 6.73 3.24 16.92
C PHE A 8 6.15 3.09 15.50
N TYR A 9 4.82 3.21 15.35
CA TYR A 9 4.14 3.00 14.07
C TYR A 9 3.87 4.32 13.36
N SER A 10 4.32 4.46 12.11
CA SER A 10 4.24 5.70 11.33
C SER A 10 2.82 6.22 11.05
N PHE A 11 1.81 5.36 11.15
CA PHE A 11 0.40 5.71 10.92
C PHE A 11 -0.42 5.82 12.22
N LEU A 12 0.23 5.67 13.38
CA LEU A 12 -0.38 5.99 14.67
C LEU A 12 0.07 7.38 15.09
N TYR A 13 -0.90 8.25 15.32
CA TYR A 13 -0.63 9.66 15.63
C TYR A 13 -0.93 9.97 17.09
N THR A 14 -0.02 10.71 17.73
CA THR A 14 -0.20 11.25 19.09
C THR A 14 -0.80 12.66 19.08
N THR A 15 -0.87 13.28 17.91
CA THR A 15 -1.53 14.56 17.67
C THR A 15 -2.69 14.39 16.70
N PRO A 16 -3.78 15.18 16.83
CA PRO A 16 -4.90 15.11 15.90
C PRO A 16 -4.47 15.40 14.45
N ARG A 17 -4.90 14.53 13.53
CA ARG A 17 -4.83 14.75 12.09
C ARG A 17 -6.13 15.39 11.59
N GLY A 18 -6.07 16.01 10.43
CA GLY A 18 -7.23 16.56 9.77
C GLY A 18 -8.21 15.48 9.32
N ARG A 19 -9.44 15.89 9.00
CA ARG A 19 -10.48 14.98 8.46
C ARG A 19 -9.99 14.21 7.22
N TYR A 20 -9.18 14.86 6.39
CA TYR A 20 -8.44 14.23 5.29
C TYR A 20 -6.94 14.23 5.62
N ASP A 21 -6.40 13.05 5.86
CA ASP A 21 -4.97 12.84 6.08
C ASP A 21 -4.34 12.27 4.80
N ILE A 22 -3.55 13.09 4.11
CA ILE A 22 -2.94 12.76 2.82
C ILE A 22 -1.45 12.52 3.01
N LEU A 23 -0.97 11.36 2.58
CA LEU A 23 0.43 10.96 2.69
C LEU A 23 0.98 10.62 1.31
N PHE A 24 1.80 11.51 0.75
CA PHE A 24 2.51 11.24 -0.51
C PHE A 24 3.56 10.16 -0.30
N SER A 25 3.66 9.20 -1.21
CA SER A 25 4.74 8.22 -1.15
C SER A 25 6.05 8.86 -1.58
N ASP A 26 7.05 8.84 -0.70
CA ASP A 26 8.37 9.44 -0.90
C ASP A 26 9.44 8.38 -1.25
N ASN A 27 9.15 7.57 -2.27
CA ASN A 27 10.09 6.60 -2.83
C ASN A 27 10.78 7.15 -4.10
N ILE A 28 11.85 6.48 -4.55
CA ILE A 28 12.66 6.97 -5.67
C ILE A 28 11.88 7.06 -6.99
N THR A 29 11.01 6.09 -7.31
CA THR A 29 10.25 6.10 -8.56
C THR A 29 9.22 7.23 -8.58
N ASP A 30 8.57 7.52 -7.46
CA ASP A 30 7.65 8.64 -7.36
C ASP A 30 8.37 9.99 -7.40
N ARG A 31 9.58 10.10 -6.83
CA ARG A 31 10.43 11.30 -6.96
C ARG A 31 10.82 11.56 -8.41
N MET A 32 11.19 10.52 -9.16
CA MET A 32 11.51 10.63 -10.58
C MET A 32 10.30 11.08 -11.42
N LEU A 33 9.09 10.82 -10.95
CA LEU A 33 7.83 11.24 -11.57
C LEU A 33 7.31 12.59 -11.05
N GLY A 34 8.07 13.30 -10.22
CA GLY A 34 7.75 14.65 -9.75
C GLY A 34 6.77 14.72 -8.56
N ASN A 35 6.78 13.71 -7.68
CA ASN A 35 5.89 13.71 -6.50
C ASN A 35 6.09 14.92 -5.57
N ARG A 36 7.29 15.50 -5.51
CA ARG A 36 7.63 16.62 -4.63
C ARG A 36 6.93 17.88 -5.12
N GLU A 37 6.97 18.12 -6.41
CA GLU A 37 6.29 19.24 -7.07
C GLU A 37 4.78 19.13 -6.85
N LEU A 38 4.23 17.92 -7.00
CA LEU A 38 2.82 17.63 -6.74
C LEU A 38 2.41 17.81 -5.27
N LEU A 39 3.26 17.41 -4.32
CA LEU A 39 3.07 17.64 -2.89
C LEU A 39 2.98 19.15 -2.59
N HIS A 40 3.97 19.92 -3.04
CA HIS A 40 3.98 21.38 -2.83
C HIS A 40 2.79 22.05 -3.52
N TYR A 41 2.42 21.58 -4.71
CA TYR A 41 1.26 22.06 -5.44
C TYR A 41 -0.03 21.89 -4.62
N LEU A 42 -0.30 20.68 -4.09
CA LEU A 42 -1.49 20.43 -3.30
C LEU A 42 -1.49 21.23 -1.98
N CYS A 43 -0.34 21.31 -1.30
CA CYS A 43 -0.17 22.17 -0.12
C CYS A 43 -0.50 23.64 -0.40
N GLY A 44 -0.02 24.17 -1.53
CA GLY A 44 -0.34 25.54 -1.97
C GLY A 44 -1.82 25.75 -2.28
N ARG A 45 -2.46 24.79 -2.96
CA ARG A 45 -3.90 24.83 -3.26
C ARG A 45 -4.77 24.84 -2.01
N LEU A 46 -4.42 24.03 -1.00
CA LEU A 46 -5.18 23.88 0.25
C LEU A 46 -4.70 24.78 1.39
N LYS A 47 -3.66 25.60 1.15
CA LYS A 47 -3.06 26.54 2.12
C LYS A 47 -2.66 25.85 3.43
N VAL A 48 -1.93 24.75 3.32
CA VAL A 48 -1.46 23.96 4.47
C VAL A 48 0.03 23.62 4.31
N SER A 49 0.79 23.70 5.41
CA SER A 49 2.20 23.31 5.42
C SER A 49 2.36 21.79 5.41
N ILE A 50 3.48 21.31 4.86
CA ILE A 50 3.81 19.87 4.89
C ILE A 50 4.01 19.43 6.35
N GLY A 51 3.32 18.36 6.75
CA GLY A 51 3.36 17.77 8.08
C GLY A 51 2.36 18.37 9.08
N GLU A 52 1.80 19.54 8.78
CA GLU A 52 0.91 20.27 9.68
C GLU A 52 -0.56 20.10 9.30
N THR A 53 -1.43 20.07 10.31
CA THR A 53 -2.88 20.10 10.11
C THR A 53 -3.31 21.54 9.88
N ARG A 54 -4.12 21.78 8.86
CA ARG A 54 -4.70 23.11 8.58
C ARG A 54 -5.47 23.61 9.81
N SER A 55 -5.50 24.92 10.02
CA SER A 55 -6.09 25.55 11.21
C SER A 55 -7.57 25.24 11.45
N ASP A 56 -8.32 24.88 10.40
CA ASP A 56 -9.72 24.44 10.48
C ASP A 56 -9.89 22.95 10.77
N GLY A 57 -8.79 22.21 10.95
CA GLY A 57 -8.79 20.77 11.18
C GLY A 57 -9.21 19.94 9.96
N LEU A 58 -9.31 20.54 8.77
CA LEU A 58 -9.89 19.84 7.63
C LEU A 58 -8.91 18.86 6.97
N VAL A 59 -7.66 19.28 6.78
CA VAL A 59 -6.68 18.51 6.00
C VAL A 59 -5.31 18.54 6.65
N THR A 60 -4.61 17.40 6.57
CA THR A 60 -3.18 17.29 6.85
C THR A 60 -2.51 16.66 5.65
N ILE A 61 -1.37 17.21 5.22
CA ILE A 61 -0.63 16.67 4.07
C ILE A 61 0.80 16.40 4.51
N GLY A 62 1.30 15.19 4.26
CA GLY A 62 2.66 14.80 4.59
C GLY A 62 3.20 13.77 3.62
N THR A 63 4.25 13.08 4.05
CA THR A 63 4.88 12.00 3.29
C THR A 63 4.87 10.69 4.08
N THR A 64 5.02 9.59 3.36
CA THR A 64 5.27 8.26 3.90
C THR A 64 6.24 7.51 3.01
N SER A 65 6.71 6.34 3.44
CA SER A 65 7.55 5.45 2.64
C SER A 65 6.83 4.94 1.37
N CYS A 66 7.48 4.04 0.63
CA CYS A 66 6.84 3.36 -0.51
C CYS A 66 5.49 2.74 -0.10
N THR A 67 4.42 3.09 -0.84
CA THR A 67 3.06 2.55 -0.63
C THR A 67 2.79 1.30 -1.47
N GLY A 68 3.81 0.77 -2.16
CA GLY A 68 3.70 -0.39 -3.04
C GLY A 68 3.16 -0.10 -4.43
N MET A 69 2.99 1.17 -4.80
CA MET A 69 2.38 1.61 -6.07
C MET A 69 3.39 2.14 -7.09
N CYS A 70 4.64 1.65 -7.07
CA CYS A 70 5.71 2.15 -7.93
C CYS A 70 5.41 2.03 -9.44
N ASP A 71 4.58 1.08 -9.85
CA ASP A 71 4.15 0.89 -11.24
C ASP A 71 3.02 1.85 -11.67
N GLN A 72 2.42 2.56 -10.71
CA GLN A 72 1.26 3.44 -10.88
C GLN A 72 1.45 4.80 -10.19
N GLY A 73 2.71 5.21 -10.00
CA GLY A 73 3.10 6.50 -9.43
C GLY A 73 2.81 7.71 -10.32
N PRO A 74 2.96 8.95 -9.82
CA PRO A 74 3.11 9.33 -8.41
C PRO A 74 1.90 8.89 -7.57
N ALA A 75 2.16 8.32 -6.38
CA ALA A 75 1.10 7.79 -5.52
C ALA A 75 1.04 8.50 -4.16
N ALA A 76 -0.14 8.43 -3.52
CA ALA A 76 -0.37 8.87 -2.16
C ALA A 76 -1.39 7.96 -1.46
N LEU A 77 -1.57 8.17 -0.16
CA LEU A 77 -2.71 7.68 0.60
C LEU A 77 -3.59 8.86 1.01
N VAL A 78 -4.90 8.64 1.12
CA VAL A 78 -5.83 9.52 1.81
C VAL A 78 -6.65 8.71 2.82
N ASN A 79 -6.51 8.99 4.11
CA ASN A 79 -7.11 8.20 5.20
C ASN A 79 -6.85 6.68 5.06
N GLY A 80 -5.67 6.31 4.56
CA GLY A 80 -5.27 4.92 4.29
C GLY A 80 -5.72 4.35 2.94
N TYR A 81 -6.58 5.04 2.18
CA TYR A 81 -6.98 4.62 0.83
C TYR A 81 -5.96 5.06 -0.21
N THR A 82 -5.68 4.18 -1.17
CA THR A 82 -4.67 4.42 -2.20
C THR A 82 -5.14 5.42 -3.26
N LEU A 83 -4.29 6.37 -3.59
CA LEU A 83 -4.40 7.25 -4.76
C LEU A 83 -3.25 6.97 -5.70
N THR A 84 -3.56 6.70 -6.98
CA THR A 84 -2.56 6.41 -8.01
C THR A 84 -2.59 7.46 -9.12
N ARG A 85 -1.50 7.48 -9.92
CA ARG A 85 -1.34 8.29 -11.14
C ARG A 85 -1.62 9.77 -10.91
N LEU A 86 -1.16 10.32 -9.78
CA LEU A 86 -1.40 11.71 -9.42
C LEU A 86 -0.78 12.65 -10.45
N ASN A 87 -1.53 13.71 -10.75
CA ASN A 87 -1.15 14.79 -11.65
C ASN A 87 -1.91 16.06 -11.23
N PRO A 88 -1.57 17.25 -11.73
CA PRO A 88 -2.20 18.50 -11.31
C PRO A 88 -3.73 18.49 -11.43
N SER A 89 -4.28 17.95 -12.51
CA SER A 89 -5.74 17.88 -12.72
C SER A 89 -6.44 16.99 -11.68
N ARG A 90 -5.87 15.82 -11.36
CA ARG A 90 -6.40 14.96 -10.28
C ARG A 90 -6.31 15.64 -8.93
N LEU A 91 -5.22 16.36 -8.66
CA LEU A 91 -5.03 17.10 -7.41
C LEU A 91 -6.01 18.27 -7.26
N ASP A 92 -6.33 18.98 -8.33
CA ASP A 92 -7.37 20.01 -8.32
C ASP A 92 -8.75 19.40 -7.99
N GLY A 93 -9.06 18.25 -8.58
CA GLY A 93 -10.28 17.50 -8.26
C GLY A 93 -10.35 17.11 -6.77
N ILE A 94 -9.25 16.55 -6.25
CA ILE A 94 -9.11 16.19 -4.83
C ILE A 94 -9.26 17.42 -3.93
N ALA A 95 -8.59 18.54 -4.26
CA ALA A 95 -8.68 19.76 -3.49
C ALA A 95 -10.12 20.30 -3.43
N ASN A 96 -10.85 20.28 -4.56
CA ASN A 96 -12.25 20.71 -4.62
C ASN A 96 -13.17 19.82 -3.76
N LEU A 97 -12.96 18.50 -3.76
CA LEU A 97 -13.70 17.56 -2.91
C LEU A 97 -13.45 17.82 -1.42
N ILE A 98 -12.21 18.13 -1.06
CA ILE A 98 -11.80 18.48 0.32
C ILE A 98 -12.46 19.79 0.76
N GLU A 99 -12.35 20.86 -0.03
CA GLU A 99 -12.94 22.17 0.32
C GLU A 99 -14.47 22.10 0.39
N SER A 100 -15.09 21.25 -0.43
CA SER A 100 -16.53 20.98 -0.37
C SER A 100 -16.92 20.00 0.75
N ARG A 101 -15.93 19.51 1.53
CA ARG A 101 -16.09 18.61 2.68
C ARG A 101 -16.81 17.30 2.36
N ILE A 102 -16.66 16.83 1.13
CA ILE A 102 -17.31 15.61 0.62
C ILE A 102 -16.69 14.38 1.31
N PRO A 103 -17.49 13.53 1.97
CA PRO A 103 -16.98 12.29 2.57
C PRO A 103 -16.27 11.41 1.54
N LEU A 104 -15.19 10.73 1.95
CA LEU A 104 -14.42 9.83 1.06
C LEU A 104 -15.28 8.76 0.37
N ALA A 105 -16.35 8.30 1.00
CA ALA A 105 -17.27 7.31 0.42
C ALA A 105 -18.01 7.81 -0.83
N GLU A 106 -18.10 9.13 -1.00
CA GLU A 106 -18.76 9.80 -2.13
C GLU A 106 -17.75 10.31 -3.17
N TRP A 107 -16.45 10.08 -2.98
CA TRP A 107 -15.45 10.44 -3.97
C TRP A 107 -15.55 9.54 -5.20
N PRO A 108 -15.19 10.04 -6.40
CA PRO A 108 -15.16 9.24 -7.62
C PRO A 108 -14.29 7.98 -7.43
N ARG A 109 -14.82 6.81 -7.79
CA ARG A 109 -14.14 5.52 -7.55
C ARG A 109 -12.82 5.41 -8.31
N GLU A 110 -12.73 6.07 -9.46
CA GLU A 110 -11.56 6.13 -10.34
C GLU A 110 -10.35 6.81 -9.69
N LEU A 111 -10.56 7.52 -8.56
CA LEU A 111 -9.46 8.03 -7.74
C LEU A 111 -8.70 6.91 -7.03
N PHE A 112 -9.39 5.81 -6.69
CA PHE A 112 -8.89 4.71 -5.88
C PHE A 112 -8.57 3.44 -6.68
N GLU A 113 -8.79 3.45 -8.00
CA GLU A 113 -8.56 2.28 -8.83
C GLU A 113 -7.07 1.96 -8.98
N VAL A 114 -6.71 0.76 -8.50
CA VAL A 114 -5.41 0.12 -8.69
C VAL A 114 -5.58 -1.01 -9.69
N TYR A 115 -4.82 -0.98 -10.78
CA TYR A 115 -4.90 -2.00 -11.83
C TYR A 115 -3.81 -3.05 -11.68
N SER A 116 -4.12 -4.29 -12.02
CA SER A 116 -3.11 -5.34 -12.15
C SER A 116 -2.33 -5.16 -13.46
N ASN A 117 -1.03 -4.88 -13.34
CA ASN A 117 -0.14 -4.66 -14.48
C ASN A 117 0.61 -5.94 -14.91
N LEU A 118 -0.11 -7.04 -15.11
CA LEU A 118 0.50 -8.32 -15.51
C LEU A 118 0.89 -8.29 -16.99
N ARG A 119 2.19 -8.19 -17.28
CA ARG A 119 2.72 -8.14 -18.66
C ARG A 119 3.08 -9.51 -19.23
N ARG A 120 3.29 -10.50 -18.37
CA ARG A 120 3.62 -11.87 -18.75
C ARG A 120 3.04 -12.86 -17.75
N ALA A 121 2.32 -13.85 -18.24
CA ALA A 121 1.74 -14.93 -17.44
C ALA A 121 2.28 -16.27 -17.95
N ASP A 122 3.18 -16.88 -17.17
CA ASP A 122 3.71 -18.22 -17.45
C ASP A 122 2.94 -19.28 -16.64
N ILE A 123 3.58 -20.38 -16.25
CA ILE A 123 2.93 -21.56 -15.66
C ILE A 123 2.12 -21.24 -14.39
N LEU A 124 2.60 -20.36 -13.51
CA LEU A 124 1.94 -20.07 -12.24
C LEU A 124 0.72 -19.16 -12.41
N LEU A 125 0.84 -18.10 -13.21
CA LEU A 125 -0.21 -17.10 -13.42
C LEU A 125 -1.17 -17.47 -14.56
N GLY A 126 -0.71 -18.26 -15.52
CA GLY A 126 -1.50 -18.74 -16.67
C GLY A 126 -2.31 -20.00 -16.39
N ARG A 127 -2.20 -20.57 -15.20
CA ARG A 127 -3.02 -21.70 -14.75
C ARG A 127 -4.02 -21.24 -13.71
N HIS A 128 -5.27 -21.65 -13.87
CA HIS A 128 -6.28 -21.48 -12.84
C HIS A 128 -6.30 -22.70 -11.93
N PHE A 129 -6.28 -22.48 -10.62
CA PHE A 129 -6.52 -23.51 -9.62
C PHE A 129 -7.85 -23.21 -8.95
N ALA A 130 -8.74 -24.19 -8.90
CA ALA A 130 -10.01 -24.02 -8.20
C ALA A 130 -9.77 -23.70 -6.72
N ASP A 131 -10.56 -22.80 -6.16
CA ASP A 131 -10.41 -22.35 -4.77
C ASP A 131 -10.39 -23.52 -3.78
N GLY A 132 -9.42 -23.47 -2.87
CA GLY A 132 -9.19 -24.51 -1.86
C GLY A 132 -8.69 -25.87 -2.39
N SER A 133 -8.42 -26.02 -3.68
CA SER A 133 -7.92 -27.29 -4.26
C SER A 133 -6.60 -27.74 -3.63
N ALA A 134 -5.66 -26.81 -3.40
CA ALA A 134 -4.41 -27.08 -2.70
C ALA A 134 -4.64 -27.58 -1.27
N LEU A 135 -5.57 -26.97 -0.53
CA LEU A 135 -5.89 -27.38 0.84
C LEU A 135 -6.49 -28.80 0.87
N ARG A 136 -7.42 -29.11 -0.03
CA ARG A 136 -7.98 -30.47 -0.16
C ARG A 136 -6.89 -31.50 -0.48
N ALA A 137 -5.95 -31.16 -1.36
CA ALA A 137 -4.83 -32.03 -1.69
C ALA A 137 -3.90 -32.26 -0.48
N VAL A 138 -3.61 -31.20 0.30
CA VAL A 138 -2.81 -31.28 1.54
C VAL A 138 -3.47 -32.19 2.57
N LEU A 139 -4.77 -31.99 2.84
CA LEU A 139 -5.52 -32.79 3.81
C LEU A 139 -5.58 -34.27 3.41
N LYS A 140 -5.73 -34.57 2.11
CA LYS A 140 -5.75 -35.94 1.59
C LYS A 140 -4.39 -36.63 1.68
N ARG A 141 -3.28 -35.89 1.44
CA ARG A 141 -1.92 -36.44 1.44
C ARG A 141 -1.35 -36.63 2.86
N GLY A 142 -1.79 -35.81 3.80
CA GLY A 142 -1.28 -35.81 5.18
C GLY A 142 0.00 -34.97 5.34
N PRO A 143 0.31 -34.53 6.57
CA PRO A 143 1.36 -33.55 6.82
C PRO A 143 2.79 -34.06 6.55
N GLU A 144 3.06 -35.34 6.74
CA GLU A 144 4.36 -35.98 6.47
C GLU A 144 4.67 -35.95 4.97
N ALA A 145 3.73 -36.40 4.14
CA ALA A 145 3.89 -36.41 2.69
C ALA A 145 4.00 -35.00 2.09
N ILE A 146 3.37 -34.00 2.72
CA ILE A 146 3.53 -32.60 2.35
C ILE A 146 4.90 -32.07 2.76
N MET A 147 5.42 -32.46 3.92
CA MET A 147 6.77 -32.08 4.32
C MET A 147 7.82 -32.65 3.35
N GLU A 148 7.68 -33.91 2.95
CA GLU A 148 8.54 -34.51 1.93
C GLU A 148 8.46 -33.78 0.59
N GLU A 149 7.25 -33.39 0.17
CA GLU A 149 7.06 -32.59 -1.05
C GLU A 149 7.76 -31.25 -0.96
N MET A 150 7.66 -30.57 0.19
CA MET A 150 8.33 -29.29 0.41
C MET A 150 9.85 -29.44 0.33
N VAL A 151 10.42 -30.53 0.88
CA VAL A 151 11.85 -30.85 0.72
C VAL A 151 12.19 -31.08 -0.76
N LYS A 152 11.43 -31.93 -1.45
CA LYS A 152 11.64 -32.28 -2.87
C LYS A 152 11.54 -31.06 -3.79
N SER A 153 10.62 -30.15 -3.50
CA SER A 153 10.40 -28.92 -4.30
C SER A 153 11.60 -27.97 -4.27
N GLY A 154 12.45 -28.06 -3.25
CA GLY A 154 13.54 -27.11 -3.04
C GLY A 154 13.07 -25.67 -2.82
N LEU A 155 11.80 -25.44 -2.45
CA LEU A 155 11.25 -24.10 -2.31
C LEU A 155 12.06 -23.26 -1.31
N ARG A 156 12.41 -22.05 -1.74
CA ARG A 156 13.11 -21.04 -0.96
C ARG A 156 12.20 -19.85 -0.70
N GLY A 157 12.40 -19.18 0.43
CA GLY A 157 11.66 -17.98 0.79
C GLY A 157 11.83 -16.85 -0.23
N GLN A 158 10.72 -16.38 -0.79
CA GLN A 158 10.67 -15.33 -1.82
C GLN A 158 10.66 -13.89 -1.25
N GLY A 159 10.87 -13.74 0.07
CA GLY A 159 10.96 -12.43 0.73
C GLY A 159 12.36 -11.79 0.70
N GLY A 160 13.28 -12.32 -0.11
CA GLY A 160 14.66 -11.82 -0.25
C GLY A 160 15.73 -12.60 0.54
N ALA A 161 15.40 -13.13 1.72
CA ALA A 161 16.37 -13.90 2.53
C ALA A 161 16.73 -15.28 1.95
N GLY A 162 15.83 -15.86 1.14
CA GLY A 162 16.12 -17.10 0.40
C GLY A 162 16.35 -18.35 1.27
N PHE A 163 15.93 -18.38 2.53
CA PHE A 163 16.06 -19.56 3.38
C PHE A 163 15.20 -20.73 2.87
N GLY A 164 15.66 -21.97 3.05
CA GLY A 164 14.92 -23.17 2.64
C GLY A 164 13.60 -23.29 3.40
N SER A 165 12.47 -23.24 2.69
CA SER A 165 11.15 -23.23 3.32
C SER A 165 10.88 -24.50 4.11
N ALA A 166 11.24 -25.67 3.57
CA ALA A 166 11.10 -26.95 4.26
C ALA A 166 11.93 -27.01 5.55
N ALA A 167 13.20 -26.58 5.51
CA ALA A 167 14.06 -26.56 6.68
C ALA A 167 13.47 -25.70 7.82
N LYS A 168 12.91 -24.53 7.48
CA LYS A 168 12.25 -23.64 8.45
C LYS A 168 11.02 -24.29 9.08
N TRP A 169 10.25 -25.03 8.30
CA TRP A 169 9.05 -25.69 8.79
C TRP A 169 9.38 -26.89 9.68
N ILE A 170 10.40 -27.68 9.29
CA ILE A 170 10.89 -28.82 10.09
C ILE A 170 11.40 -28.34 11.45
N SER A 171 12.11 -27.22 11.52
CA SER A 171 12.62 -26.69 12.80
C SER A 171 11.52 -26.16 13.73
N CYS A 172 10.31 -25.92 13.23
CA CYS A 172 9.17 -25.44 14.00
C CYS A 172 8.23 -26.58 14.45
N ARG A 173 8.45 -27.79 13.93
CA ARG A 173 7.72 -28.99 14.31
C ARG A 173 8.21 -29.51 15.65
#